data_AF-A0A2N3CQT9-F1
#
_entry.id   AF-A0A2N3CQT9-F1
#
_cell.length_a   1.000
_cell.length_b   1.000
_cell.length_c   1.000
_cell.angle_alpha   90.00
_cell.angle_beta   90.00
_cell.angle_gamma   90.00
#
_symmetry.space_group_name_H-M   'P 1'
#
loop_
_entity.id
_entity.type
_entity.pdbx_description
1 polymer ?
#
loop_
_entity_poly.entity_id
_entity_poly.type
_entity_poly.pdbx_seq_one_letter_code
_entity_poly.pdbx_strand_id
1 'polypeptide(L)'
;MQIHRLKLSGFKSFVEPAELRIEPGLTGVVGPNGCGKSNLLEAIRWVMGETSAKSMRSGGMEDVIFAGTTTRPPRDFAEVVLHASDDRGEELVVTRRIERGAGSAYRVNGRDVRAKDVALTFADAATGAHSPALVSQGKIAQVIAAKPAERRAMLEEAAGIAGLHVRRKDAEGKLRAAETNLARLEDLMAGLDAQISSLRRQAK
;
A
#
# COMPACT_ATOMS: atom_id res chain seq x y z
N MET A 1 -1.30 -17.14 2.39
CA MET A 1 -1.59 -16.12 3.43
C MET A 1 -3.04 -16.24 3.88
N GLN A 2 -3.30 -16.18 5.18
CA GLN A 2 -4.65 -16.27 5.78
C GLN A 2 -4.89 -15.06 6.69
N ILE A 3 -6.05 -14.41 6.60
CA ILE A 3 -6.42 -13.26 7.44
C ILE A 3 -7.24 -13.77 8.61
N HIS A 4 -6.84 -13.41 9.84
CA HIS A 4 -7.46 -13.90 11.08
C HIS A 4 -8.24 -12.80 11.80
N ARG A 5 -7.79 -11.55 11.68
CA ARG A 5 -8.37 -10.43 12.42
C ARG A 5 -8.18 -9.11 11.69
N LEU A 6 -9.20 -8.27 11.74
CA LEU A 6 -9.18 -6.90 11.25
C LEU A 6 -9.67 -5.98 12.37
N LYS A 7 -8.84 -5.02 12.80
CA LYS A 7 -9.22 -3.96 13.72
C LYS A 7 -9.34 -2.64 12.98
N LEU A 8 -10.36 -1.87 13.31
CA LEU A 8 -10.74 -0.64 12.63
C LEU A 8 -11.04 0.43 13.69
N SER A 9 -10.53 1.64 13.51
CA SER A 9 -10.90 2.78 14.35
C SER A 9 -10.90 4.06 13.52
N GLY A 10 -11.95 4.88 13.64
CA GLY A 10 -12.11 6.11 12.87
C GLY A 10 -12.20 5.92 11.35
N PHE A 11 -12.31 4.69 10.86
CA PHE A 11 -12.30 4.37 9.42
C PHE A 11 -13.72 4.39 8.85
N LYS A 12 -14.04 5.42 8.06
CA LYS A 12 -15.34 5.61 7.42
C LYS A 12 -16.48 5.45 8.42
N SER A 13 -17.33 4.42 8.26
CA SER A 13 -18.46 4.13 9.14
C SER A 13 -18.07 3.58 10.52
N PHE A 14 -16.82 3.14 10.72
CA PHE A 14 -16.32 2.57 11.96
C PHE A 14 -15.72 3.65 12.86
N VAL A 15 -16.60 4.41 13.53
CA VAL A 15 -16.21 5.54 14.40
C VAL A 15 -15.48 5.08 15.66
N GLU A 16 -16.03 4.05 16.31
CA GLU A 16 -15.45 3.42 17.49
C GLU A 16 -14.60 2.21 17.09
N PRO A 17 -13.61 1.82 17.92
CA PRO A 17 -12.84 0.62 17.71
C PRO A 17 -13.74 -0.60 17.50
N ALA A 18 -13.56 -1.27 16.36
CA ALA A 18 -14.26 -2.50 16.01
C ALA A 18 -13.25 -3.59 15.65
N GLU A 19 -13.55 -4.83 16.04
CA GLU A 19 -12.75 -6.01 15.72
C GLU A 19 -13.61 -7.02 14.96
N LEU A 20 -13.16 -7.37 13.75
CA LEU A 20 -13.69 -8.49 12.98
C LEU A 20 -12.73 -9.67 13.13
N ARG A 21 -13.24 -10.79 13.61
CA ARG A 21 -12.53 -12.08 13.63
C ARG A 21 -12.98 -12.89 12.43
N ILE A 22 -12.01 -13.47 11.73
CA ILE A 22 -12.24 -14.34 10.58
C ILE A 22 -11.83 -15.73 11.02
N GLU A 23 -12.84 -16.58 11.23
CA GLU A 23 -12.64 -17.97 11.62
C GLU A 23 -12.44 -18.84 10.35
N PRO A 24 -11.81 -20.02 10.49
CA PRO A 24 -11.69 -20.97 9.39
C PRO A 24 -13.04 -21.32 8.76
N GLY A 25 -13.09 -21.37 7.42
CA GLY A 25 -14.30 -21.67 6.66
C GLY A 25 -14.95 -20.41 6.08
N LEU A 26 -16.27 -20.28 6.24
CA LEU A 26 -17.06 -19.20 5.64
C LEU A 26 -17.52 -18.21 6.70
N THR A 27 -16.96 -16.99 6.67
CA THR A 27 -17.41 -15.87 7.51
C THR A 27 -18.39 -15.00 6.74
N GLY A 28 -19.65 -14.96 7.17
CA GLY A 28 -20.69 -14.10 6.59
C GLY A 28 -20.78 -12.75 7.30
N VAL A 29 -20.73 -11.64 6.55
CA VAL A 29 -20.97 -10.29 7.07
C VAL A 29 -22.32 -9.79 6.59
N VAL A 30 -23.24 -9.57 7.53
CA VAL A 30 -24.62 -9.14 7.25
C VAL A 30 -24.98 -7.85 7.99
N GLY A 31 -26.02 -7.17 7.51
CA GLY A 31 -26.52 -5.93 8.09
C GLY A 31 -27.25 -5.05 7.08
N PRO A 32 -27.94 -3.98 7.52
CA PRO A 32 -28.70 -3.09 6.64
C PRO A 32 -27.83 -2.40 5.58
N ASN A 33 -28.45 -1.86 4.53
CA ASN A 33 -27.74 -1.03 3.56
C ASN A 33 -27.17 0.21 4.25
N GLY A 34 -25.95 0.59 3.89
CA GLY A 34 -25.25 1.73 4.51
C GLY A 34 -24.58 1.46 5.86
N CYS A 35 -24.71 0.27 6.47
CA CYS A 35 -24.10 -0.01 7.78
C CYS A 35 -22.58 -0.22 7.76
N GLY A 36 -21.93 -0.12 6.59
CA GLY A 36 -20.47 -0.23 6.48
C GLY A 36 -19.91 -1.59 6.06
N LYS A 37 -20.74 -2.57 5.67
CA LYS A 37 -20.28 -3.90 5.20
C LYS A 37 -19.17 -3.80 4.13
N SER A 38 -19.43 -3.00 3.09
CA SER A 38 -18.49 -2.79 1.99
C SER A 38 -17.22 -2.03 2.41
N ASN A 39 -17.24 -1.35 3.57
CA ASN A 39 -16.07 -0.64 4.09
C ASN A 39 -15.07 -1.61 4.75
N LEU A 40 -15.48 -2.81 5.16
CA LEU A 40 -14.57 -3.85 5.68
C LEU A 40 -13.59 -4.30 4.59
N LEU A 41 -14.12 -4.62 3.40
CA LEU A 41 -13.29 -5.00 2.26
C LEU A 41 -12.37 -3.85 1.85
N GLU A 42 -12.87 -2.62 1.85
CA GLU A 42 -12.05 -1.43 1.58
C GLU A 42 -10.94 -1.25 2.60
N ALA A 43 -11.21 -1.47 3.89
CA ALA A 43 -10.20 -1.39 4.93
C ALA A 43 -9.09 -2.42 4.72
N ILE A 44 -9.42 -3.66 4.32
CA ILE A 44 -8.45 -4.69 3.95
C ILE A 44 -7.60 -4.20 2.77
N ARG A 45 -8.21 -3.71 1.69
CA ARG A 45 -7.46 -3.18 0.53
C ARG A 45 -6.57 -2.00 0.91
N TRP A 46 -7.06 -1.13 1.79
CA TRP A 46 -6.36 0.07 2.25
C TRP A 46 -5.13 -0.26 3.08
N VAL A 47 -5.25 -1.15 4.06
CA VAL A 47 -4.11 -1.59 4.88
C VAL A 47 -3.12 -2.43 4.07
N MET A 48 -3.57 -3.10 3.00
CA MET A 48 -2.71 -3.80 2.03
C MET A 48 -1.96 -2.87 1.06
N GLY A 49 -2.14 -1.54 1.17
CA GLY A 49 -1.34 -0.57 0.42
C GLY A 49 -2.06 0.16 -0.72
N GLU A 50 -3.40 0.09 -0.82
CA GLU A 50 -4.15 0.92 -1.78
C GLU A 50 -3.94 2.42 -1.52
N THR A 51 -3.31 3.13 -2.46
CA THR A 51 -3.05 4.58 -2.35
C THR A 51 -4.02 5.43 -3.17
N SER A 52 -4.87 4.83 -3.99
CA SER A 52 -5.85 5.55 -4.79
C SER A 52 -7.09 5.89 -3.98
N ALA A 53 -7.29 7.18 -3.68
CA ALA A 53 -8.52 7.68 -3.05
C ALA A 53 -9.78 7.31 -3.87
N LYS A 54 -9.69 7.35 -5.20
CA LYS A 54 -10.77 6.96 -6.10
C LYS A 54 -11.17 5.49 -5.92
N SER A 55 -10.17 4.60 -5.79
CA SER A 55 -10.37 3.17 -5.53
C SER A 55 -11.04 2.92 -4.17
N MET A 56 -10.77 3.82 -3.21
CA MET A 56 -11.39 3.86 -1.89
C MET A 56 -12.75 4.57 -1.90
N ARG A 57 -13.35 4.91 -3.05
CA ARG A 57 -14.61 5.67 -3.14
C ARG A 57 -14.58 6.97 -2.32
N SER A 58 -13.45 7.65 -2.36
CA SER A 58 -13.13 8.85 -1.61
C SER A 58 -12.61 9.94 -2.55
N GLY A 59 -12.82 11.23 -2.22
CA GLY A 59 -12.31 12.36 -3.00
C GLY A 59 -10.81 12.58 -2.76
N GLY A 60 -10.40 12.50 -1.51
CA GLY A 60 -9.02 12.47 -1.04
C GLY A 60 -8.75 11.28 -0.13
N MET A 61 -7.48 10.97 0.12
CA MET A 61 -7.13 9.84 0.99
C MET A 61 -7.56 10.09 2.44
N GLU A 62 -7.60 11.35 2.88
CA GLU A 62 -8.08 11.71 4.22
C GLU A 62 -9.60 11.49 4.40
N ASP A 63 -10.37 11.33 3.32
CA ASP A 63 -11.81 11.06 3.42
C ASP A 63 -12.13 9.63 3.90
N VAL A 64 -11.09 8.79 4.07
CA VAL A 64 -11.25 7.52 4.79
C VAL A 64 -11.41 7.75 6.30
N ILE A 65 -11.03 8.93 6.81
CA ILE A 65 -11.24 9.35 8.18
C ILE A 65 -12.70 9.75 8.37
N PHE A 66 -13.34 9.22 9.42
CA PHE A 66 -14.72 9.57 9.75
C PHE A 66 -14.91 11.10 9.80
N ALA A 67 -15.77 11.60 8.92
CA ALA A 67 -16.00 13.03 8.72
C ALA A 67 -17.01 13.62 9.72
N GLY A 68 -17.54 12.83 10.64
CA GLY A 68 -18.58 13.27 11.56
C GLY A 68 -19.99 13.05 11.01
N THR A 69 -20.96 13.20 11.90
CA THR A 69 -22.40 13.23 11.61
C THR A 69 -23.02 14.31 12.48
N THR A 70 -24.33 14.55 12.35
CA THR A 70 -25.05 15.50 13.22
C THR A 70 -24.91 15.17 14.71
N THR A 71 -24.76 13.88 15.06
CA THR A 71 -24.71 13.42 16.46
C THR A 71 -23.30 13.03 16.93
N ARG A 72 -22.31 12.99 16.04
CA ARG A 72 -20.94 12.57 16.38
C ARG A 72 -19.90 13.46 15.71
N PRO A 73 -18.91 13.98 16.44
CA PRO A 73 -17.86 14.80 15.86
C PRO A 73 -16.99 13.97 14.88
N PRO A 74 -16.28 14.64 13.95
CA PRO A 74 -15.27 13.98 13.12
C PRO A 74 -14.15 13.37 13.98
N ARG A 75 -13.45 12.39 13.41
CA ARG A 75 -12.18 11.91 13.96
C ARG A 75 -11.01 12.63 13.28
N ASP A 76 -9.88 12.69 13.99
CA ASP A 76 -8.63 13.25 13.46
C ASP A 76 -7.81 12.22 12.71
N PHE A 77 -8.06 10.93 12.98
CA PHE A 77 -7.34 9.82 12.34
C PHE A 77 -8.25 8.63 12.03
N ALA A 78 -7.79 7.81 11.10
CA ALA A 78 -8.28 6.45 10.88
C ALA A 78 -7.12 5.46 11.00
N GLU A 79 -7.37 4.32 11.62
CA GLU A 79 -6.40 3.25 11.78
C GLU A 79 -7.04 1.91 11.42
N VAL A 80 -6.29 1.10 10.68
CA VAL A 80 -6.65 -0.27 10.35
C VAL A 80 -5.46 -1.16 10.66
N VAL A 81 -5.72 -2.23 11.41
CA VAL A 81 -4.73 -3.27 11.74
C VAL A 81 -5.22 -4.59 11.16
N LEU A 82 -4.40 -5.19 10.30
CA LEU A 82 -4.62 -6.50 9.71
C LEU A 82 -3.69 -7.51 10.40
N HIS A 83 -4.27 -8.56 10.96
CA HIS A 83 -3.54 -9.74 11.40
C HIS A 83 -3.76 -10.87 10.40
N ALA A 84 -2.67 -11.41 9.91
CA ALA A 84 -2.63 -12.53 9.00
C ALA A 84 -1.52 -13.51 9.40
N SER A 85 -1.50 -14.68 8.78
CA SER A 85 -0.34 -15.56 8.76
C SER A 85 0.05 -15.88 7.33
N ASP A 86 1.34 -16.12 7.10
CA ASP A 86 1.81 -16.67 5.83
C ASP A 86 1.50 -18.18 5.72
N ASP A 87 2.00 -18.82 4.66
CA ASP A 87 1.78 -20.26 4.43
C ASP A 87 2.60 -21.16 5.36
N ARG A 88 3.58 -20.59 6.08
CA ARG A 88 4.39 -21.27 7.11
C ARG A 88 3.79 -21.10 8.51
N GLY A 89 2.73 -20.29 8.64
CA GLY A 89 2.10 -19.94 9.90
C GLY A 89 2.80 -18.80 10.64
N GLU A 90 3.75 -18.10 10.01
CA GLU A 90 4.39 -16.93 10.61
C GLU A 90 3.40 -15.77 10.69
N GLU A 91 3.31 -15.13 11.86
CA GLU A 91 2.41 -14.01 12.07
C GLU A 91 2.85 -12.76 11.31
N LEU A 92 1.88 -12.14 10.63
CA LEU A 92 2.01 -10.86 9.95
C LEU A 92 0.99 -9.87 10.51
N VAL A 93 1.48 -8.78 11.07
CA VAL A 93 0.67 -7.67 11.56
C VAL A 93 1.00 -6.42 10.75
N VAL A 94 0.04 -5.95 9.95
CA VAL A 94 0.18 -4.71 9.18
C VAL A 94 -0.75 -3.66 9.75
N THR A 95 -0.19 -2.50 10.07
CA THR A 95 -0.96 -1.33 10.52
C THR A 95 -0.80 -0.21 9.52
N ARG A 96 -1.91 0.40 9.15
CA ARG A 96 -1.92 1.67 8.44
C ARG A 96 -2.74 2.67 9.23
N ARG A 97 -2.17 3.84 9.48
CA ARG A 97 -2.83 4.96 10.14
C ARG A 97 -2.73 6.19 9.25
N ILE A 98 -3.79 6.96 9.16
CA ILE A 98 -3.79 8.27 8.49
C ILE A 98 -4.34 9.31 9.45
N GLU A 99 -3.71 10.47 9.47
CA GLU A 99 -4.10 11.62 10.27
C GLU A 99 -4.21 12.86 9.39
N ARG A 100 -5.19 13.72 9.68
CA ARG A 100 -5.47 14.92 8.90
C ARG A 100 -4.25 15.84 8.88
N GLY A 101 -3.80 16.22 7.68
CA GLY A 101 -2.63 17.08 7.48
C GLY A 101 -1.27 16.41 7.68
N ALA A 102 -1.21 15.20 8.26
CA ALA A 102 0.05 14.48 8.51
C ALA A 102 0.30 13.33 7.51
N GLY A 103 -0.75 12.84 6.83
CA GLY A 103 -0.64 11.77 5.85
C GLY A 103 -0.66 10.36 6.47
N SER A 104 -0.23 9.36 5.70
CA SER A 104 -0.28 7.94 6.12
C SER A 104 1.04 7.47 6.75
N ALA A 105 0.94 6.84 7.91
CA ALA A 105 1.99 6.06 8.56
C ALA A 105 1.71 4.55 8.40
N TYR A 106 2.78 3.77 8.25
CA TYR A 106 2.71 2.32 7.99
C TYR A 106 3.63 1.57 8.93
N ARG A 107 3.13 0.46 9.49
CA ARG A 107 3.92 -0.45 10.32
C ARG A 107 3.72 -1.89 9.89
N VAL A 108 4.79 -2.66 9.91
CA VAL A 108 4.76 -4.12 9.70
C VAL A 108 5.47 -4.77 10.88
N ASN A 109 4.79 -5.69 11.57
CA ASN A 109 5.26 -6.36 12.78
C ASN A 109 5.82 -5.37 13.82
N GLY A 110 5.11 -4.24 13.99
CA GLY A 110 5.46 -3.18 14.93
C GLY A 110 6.55 -2.21 14.49
N ARG A 111 7.23 -2.46 13.36
CA ARG A 111 8.30 -1.57 12.83
C ARG A 111 7.74 -0.59 11.82
N ASP A 112 8.18 0.67 11.88
CA ASP A 112 7.83 1.68 10.88
C ASP A 112 8.44 1.33 9.52
N VAL A 113 7.63 1.41 8.48
CA VAL A 113 8.03 1.10 7.10
C VAL A 113 7.41 2.11 6.13
N ARG A 114 7.86 2.11 4.87
CA ARG A 114 7.23 2.94 3.84
C ARG A 114 6.06 2.20 3.20
N ALA A 115 5.16 2.95 2.58
CA ALA A 115 4.03 2.40 1.81
C ALA A 115 4.46 1.32 0.79
N LYS A 116 5.61 1.52 0.12
CA LYS A 116 6.12 0.56 -0.86
C LYS A 116 6.58 -0.77 -0.23
N ASP A 117 7.06 -0.74 1.00
CA ASP A 117 7.54 -1.92 1.69
C ASP A 117 6.34 -2.80 2.13
N VAL A 118 5.20 -2.16 2.47
CA VAL A 118 3.92 -2.86 2.68
C VAL A 118 3.43 -3.54 1.40
N ALA A 119 3.42 -2.81 0.26
CA ALA A 119 3.01 -3.37 -1.02
C ALA A 119 3.88 -4.57 -1.43
N LEU A 120 5.20 -4.50 -1.20
CA LEU A 120 6.12 -5.60 -1.46
C LEU A 120 5.83 -6.81 -0.57
N THR A 121 5.55 -6.60 0.71
CA THR A 121 5.22 -7.67 1.66
C THR A 121 4.04 -8.52 1.17
N PHE A 122 2.98 -7.88 0.67
CA PHE A 122 1.83 -8.61 0.12
C PHE A 122 2.11 -9.23 -1.25
N ALA A 123 2.87 -8.54 -2.11
CA ALA A 123 3.26 -9.07 -3.42
C ALA A 123 4.09 -10.36 -3.29
N ASP A 124 4.94 -10.45 -2.26
CA ASP A 124 5.73 -11.65 -1.95
C ASP A 124 4.86 -12.83 -1.51
N ALA A 125 3.69 -12.54 -0.93
CA ALA A 125 2.64 -13.51 -0.61
C ALA A 125 1.65 -13.73 -1.77
N ALA A 126 2.01 -13.33 -3.00
CA ALA A 126 1.19 -13.43 -4.21
C ALA A 126 -0.22 -12.82 -4.07
N THR A 127 -0.33 -11.73 -3.29
CA THR A 127 -1.60 -11.06 -3.00
C THR A 127 -1.39 -9.54 -2.83
N GLY A 128 -2.42 -8.81 -2.47
CA GLY A 128 -2.36 -7.36 -2.31
C GLY A 128 -3.70 -6.68 -2.41
N ALA A 129 -3.67 -5.35 -2.41
CA ALA A 129 -4.86 -4.52 -2.49
C ALA A 129 -5.67 -4.68 -3.80
N HIS A 130 -5.06 -5.25 -4.85
CA HIS A 130 -5.70 -5.51 -6.14
C HIS A 130 -5.95 -7.01 -6.40
N SER A 131 -5.64 -7.86 -5.41
CA SER A 131 -5.71 -9.31 -5.54
C SER A 131 -7.05 -9.75 -6.12
N PRO A 132 -7.07 -10.68 -7.09
CA PRO A 132 -8.31 -11.20 -7.66
C PRO A 132 -9.21 -11.88 -6.62
N ALA A 133 -8.64 -12.29 -5.47
CA ALA A 133 -9.41 -12.82 -4.33
C ALA A 133 -10.26 -11.74 -3.61
N LEU A 134 -9.97 -10.44 -3.82
CA LEU A 134 -10.71 -9.33 -3.22
C LEU A 134 -11.68 -8.72 -4.24
N VAL A 135 -12.89 -9.26 -4.28
CA VAL A 135 -13.93 -8.82 -5.21
C VAL A 135 -14.80 -7.74 -4.58
N SER A 136 -14.59 -6.49 -4.98
CA SER A 136 -15.44 -5.37 -4.55
C SER A 136 -16.73 -5.26 -5.34
N GLN A 137 -17.70 -4.51 -4.81
CA GLN A 137 -18.91 -4.15 -5.55
C GLN A 137 -18.56 -3.50 -6.89
N GLY A 138 -19.21 -3.95 -7.96
CA GLY A 138 -18.98 -3.45 -9.32
C GLY A 138 -17.71 -3.98 -10.01
N LYS A 139 -16.87 -4.77 -9.31
CA LYS A 139 -15.63 -5.31 -9.89
C LYS A 139 -15.89 -6.17 -11.13
N ILE A 140 -16.96 -6.96 -11.14
CA ILE A 140 -17.34 -7.80 -12.29
C ILE A 140 -17.60 -6.93 -13.54
N ALA A 141 -18.39 -5.86 -13.40
CA ALA A 141 -18.66 -4.94 -14.50
C ALA A 141 -17.38 -4.25 -14.99
N GLN A 142 -16.48 -3.88 -14.06
CA GLN A 142 -15.17 -3.30 -14.40
C GLN A 142 -14.30 -4.28 -15.19
N VAL A 143 -14.28 -5.58 -14.83
CA VAL A 143 -13.52 -6.61 -15.55
C VAL A 143 -14.03 -6.76 -16.99
N ILE A 144 -15.35 -6.72 -17.18
CA ILE A 144 -15.98 -6.80 -18.51
C ILE A 144 -15.57 -5.59 -19.36
N ALA A 145 -15.62 -4.38 -18.80
CA ALA A 145 -15.28 -3.13 -19.47
C ALA A 145 -13.77 -2.82 -19.54
N ALA A 146 -12.92 -3.66 -18.92
CA ALA A 146 -11.49 -3.40 -18.77
C ALA A 146 -10.77 -3.30 -20.12
N LYS A 147 -9.89 -2.30 -20.24
CA LYS A 147 -9.02 -2.14 -21.42
C LYS A 147 -7.97 -3.27 -21.46
N PRO A 148 -7.38 -3.57 -22.63
CA PRO A 148 -6.37 -4.63 -22.75
C PRO A 148 -5.23 -4.55 -21.73
N ALA A 149 -4.72 -3.34 -21.44
CA ALA A 149 -3.68 -3.13 -20.44
C ALA A 149 -4.13 -3.48 -19.00
N GLU A 150 -5.36 -3.10 -18.63
CA GLU A 150 -5.93 -3.41 -17.30
C GLU A 150 -6.22 -4.89 -17.15
N ARG A 151 -6.73 -5.53 -18.21
CA ARG A 151 -6.98 -6.97 -18.25
C ARG A 151 -5.68 -7.76 -18.14
N ARG A 152 -4.62 -7.32 -18.84
CA ARG A 152 -3.28 -7.91 -18.72
C ARG A 152 -2.77 -7.83 -17.27
N ALA A 153 -2.85 -6.66 -16.63
CA ALA A 153 -2.42 -6.52 -15.23
C ALA A 153 -3.16 -7.49 -14.29
N MET A 154 -4.47 -7.67 -14.48
CA MET A 154 -5.25 -8.65 -13.70
C MET A 154 -4.79 -10.09 -13.93
N LEU A 155 -4.43 -10.46 -15.17
CA LEU A 155 -3.90 -11.79 -15.49
C LEU A 155 -2.50 -11.99 -14.90
N GLU A 156 -1.64 -10.97 -14.93
CA GLU A 156 -0.30 -11.01 -14.35
C GLU A 156 -0.36 -11.17 -12.81
N GLU A 157 -1.33 -10.52 -12.17
CA GLU A 157 -1.58 -10.66 -10.73
C GLU A 157 -2.12 -12.06 -10.40
N ALA A 158 -3.06 -12.59 -11.19
CA ALA A 158 -3.57 -13.95 -11.04
C ALA A 158 -2.49 -15.03 -11.29
N ALA A 159 -1.55 -14.76 -12.19
CA ALA A 159 -0.40 -15.63 -12.45
C ALA A 159 0.72 -15.51 -11.40
N GLY A 160 0.58 -14.61 -10.42
CA GLY A 160 1.58 -14.40 -9.37
C GLY A 160 2.88 -13.73 -9.84
N ILE A 161 2.90 -13.18 -11.07
CA ILE A 161 4.11 -12.55 -11.66
C ILE A 161 4.14 -11.03 -11.47
N ALA A 162 3.07 -10.43 -10.94
CA ALA A 162 3.01 -8.99 -10.67
C ALA A 162 4.19 -8.51 -9.77
N GLY A 163 4.58 -9.30 -8.77
CA GLY A 163 5.72 -8.99 -7.90
C GLY A 163 7.05 -8.92 -8.65
N LEU A 164 7.25 -9.75 -9.68
CA LEU A 164 8.47 -9.72 -10.51
C LEU A 164 8.62 -8.40 -11.26
N HIS A 165 7.52 -7.87 -11.81
CA HIS A 165 7.54 -6.57 -12.49
C HIS A 165 7.85 -5.42 -11.53
N VAL A 166 7.29 -5.45 -10.32
CA VAL A 166 7.59 -4.46 -9.27
C VAL A 166 9.06 -4.51 -8.87
N ARG A 167 9.59 -5.71 -8.60
CA ARG A 167 11.01 -5.90 -8.24
C ARG A 167 11.94 -5.48 -9.38
N ARG A 168 11.61 -5.84 -10.63
CA ARG A 168 12.39 -5.44 -11.80
C ARG A 168 12.45 -3.92 -11.91
N LYS A 169 11.31 -3.24 -11.77
CA LYS A 169 11.25 -1.77 -11.83
C LYS A 169 12.03 -1.09 -10.70
N ASP A 170 11.98 -1.62 -9.48
CA ASP A 170 12.79 -1.11 -8.35
C ASP A 170 14.29 -1.32 -8.58
N ALA A 171 14.69 -2.50 -9.08
CA ALA A 171 16.07 -2.81 -9.43
C ALA A 171 16.59 -1.91 -10.57
N GLU A 172 15.81 -1.74 -11.64
CA GLU A 172 16.11 -0.81 -12.74
C GLU A 172 16.24 0.63 -12.23
N GLY A 173 15.37 1.06 -11.31
CA GLY A 173 15.45 2.38 -10.69
C GLY A 173 16.72 2.58 -9.86
N LYS A 174 17.09 1.58 -9.06
CA LYS A 174 18.35 1.59 -8.28
C LYS A 174 19.57 1.63 -9.19
N LEU A 175 19.56 0.87 -10.29
CA LEU A 175 20.64 0.86 -11.26
C LEU A 175 20.82 2.26 -11.88
N ARG A 176 19.74 2.88 -12.38
CA ARG A 176 19.81 4.23 -12.96
C ARG A 176 20.29 5.29 -11.97
N ALA A 177 19.89 5.18 -10.71
CA ALA A 177 20.36 6.07 -9.66
C ALA A 177 21.87 5.89 -9.39
N ALA A 178 22.35 4.64 -9.40
CA ALA A 178 23.78 4.35 -9.27
C ALA A 178 24.58 4.87 -10.47
N GLU A 179 24.09 4.68 -11.70
CA GLU A 179 24.70 5.21 -12.92
C GLU A 179 24.79 6.74 -12.89
N THR A 180 23.72 7.42 -12.45
CA THR A 180 23.70 8.89 -12.30
C THR A 180 24.73 9.36 -11.27
N ASN A 181 24.86 8.65 -10.15
CA ASN A 181 25.86 8.97 -9.13
C ASN A 181 27.29 8.75 -9.64
N LEU A 182 27.52 7.70 -10.43
CA LEU A 182 28.82 7.41 -11.02
C LEU A 182 29.23 8.53 -11.99
N ALA A 183 28.35 8.93 -12.91
CA ALA A 183 28.61 10.04 -13.83
C ALA A 183 28.97 11.33 -13.09
N ARG A 184 28.26 11.63 -11.99
CA ARG A 184 28.58 12.80 -11.15
C ARG A 184 29.96 12.71 -10.50
N LEU A 185 30.40 11.51 -10.09
CA LEU A 185 31.74 11.32 -9.51
C LEU A 185 32.83 11.47 -10.57
N GLU A 186 32.59 10.96 -11.79
CA GLU A 186 33.51 11.12 -12.92
C GLU A 186 33.73 12.61 -13.26
N ASP A 187 32.66 13.40 -13.33
CA ASP A 187 32.75 14.86 -13.54
C ASP A 187 33.57 15.56 -12.44
N LEU A 188 33.36 15.16 -11.18
CA LEU A 188 34.04 15.74 -10.03
C LEU A 188 35.54 15.37 -10.01
N MET A 189 35.87 14.12 -10.36
CA MET A 189 37.25 13.67 -10.53
C MET A 189 37.96 14.44 -11.64
N ALA A 190 37.31 14.61 -12.80
CA ALA A 190 37.86 15.41 -13.90
C ALA A 190 38.13 16.87 -13.49
N GLY A 191 37.21 17.45 -12.69
CA GLY A 191 37.41 18.78 -12.11
C GLY A 191 38.61 18.87 -11.15
N LEU A 192 38.79 17.87 -10.30
CA LEU A 192 39.94 17.80 -9.37
C LEU A 192 41.27 17.62 -10.12
N ASP A 193 41.31 16.78 -11.15
CA ASP A 193 42.51 16.59 -11.98
C ASP A 193 42.93 17.87 -12.71
N ALA A 194 41.95 18.66 -13.18
CA ALA A 194 42.18 19.97 -13.76
C ALA A 194 42.76 20.95 -12.72
N GLN A 195 42.23 20.96 -11.49
CA GLN A 195 42.76 21.78 -10.40
C GLN A 195 44.19 21.39 -10.01
N ILE A 196 44.47 20.08 -9.84
CA ILE A 196 45.80 19.56 -9.54
C ILE A 196 46.80 19.99 -10.63
N SER A 197 46.41 19.87 -11.90
CA SER A 197 47.26 20.25 -13.04
C SER A 197 47.56 21.75 -13.05
N SER A 198 46.59 22.59 -12.70
CA SER A 198 46.77 24.04 -12.56
C SER A 198 47.72 24.38 -11.41
N LEU A 199 47.50 23.80 -10.23
CA LEU A 199 48.35 24.02 -9.04
C LEU A 199 49.81 23.60 -9.29
N ARG A 200 50.03 22.47 -9.98
CA ARG A 200 51.38 22.03 -10.38
C ARG A 200 52.10 23.02 -11.31
N ARG A 201 51.37 23.73 -12.17
CA ARG A 201 51.95 24.78 -13.02
C ARG A 201 52.30 26.04 -12.23
N GLN A 202 51.48 26.39 -11.23
CA GLN A 202 51.69 27.58 -10.39
C GLN A 202 52.82 27.41 -9.37
N ALA A 203 53.10 26.18 -8.93
CA ALA A 203 54.18 25.86 -8.00
C ALA A 203 55.57 25.74 -8.67
N LYS A 204 55.67 26.07 -9.96
CA LYS A 204 56.88 25.98 -10.77
C LYS A 204 57.36 27.38 -11.15
#